data_AF-A0AAN5CDP7-F1
#
_entry.id   AF-A0AAN5CDP7-F1
#
_cell.length_a   1.000
_cell.length_b   1.000
_cell.length_c   1.000
_cell.angle_alpha   90.00
_cell.angle_beta   90.00
_cell.angle_gamma   90.00
#
_symmetry.space_group_name_H-M   'P 1'
#
loop_
_entity.id
_entity.type
_entity.pdbx_description
1 polymer ?
#
loop_
_entity_poly.entity_id
_entity_poly.type
_entity_poly.pdbx_seq_one_letter_code
_entity_poly.pdbx_strand_id
1 'polypeptide(L)'
;MSSAEFNTIIVLHSLFFGVSVVLNGFLLFCILRFTPKSTFSFSIVMAVHAFWDLAGTTSCFLSMSRILNLETRIVLISHGPCILYSTRLCYLAYDGYLSSAAAVFYTNMCSFRVRFFILRDGSIKTSHVVKLLLLFVGPHNLALFIGLAVSQIPDVEAASLIEKYTDYNTTGLIITGTLPITSIGVGYAHFLCVFFILPALFIVWKLRSHTVSTLNSVAPNMSANTVQMQKRFVKLLTLQAMTPLLPVASAFAYVFKQSLQIHHPVLEASDQMYAELPAIVNPLIVFCYLPTYSRVFRDLLKRFKNPALIGVASI
;
A
#
# COMPACT_ATOMS: atom_id res chain seq x y z
N MET A 1 15.60 24.02 6.71
CA MET A 1 14.96 22.96 7.53
C MET A 1 15.60 22.99 8.90
N SER A 2 14.80 23.10 9.95
CA SER A 2 15.29 23.02 11.32
C SER A 2 15.63 21.56 11.69
N SER A 3 16.53 21.36 12.64
CA SER A 3 16.84 20.03 13.18
C SER A 3 15.60 19.32 13.75
N ALA A 4 14.65 20.09 14.29
CA ALA A 4 13.39 19.57 14.83
C ALA A 4 12.47 18.99 13.75
N GLU A 5 12.33 19.67 12.60
CA GLU A 5 11.52 19.17 11.47
C GLU A 5 12.08 17.87 10.92
N PHE A 6 13.40 17.81 10.74
CA PHE A 6 14.10 16.62 10.26
C PHE A 6 13.87 15.42 11.19
N ASN A 7 14.08 15.63 12.50
CA ASN A 7 13.85 14.60 13.52
C ASN A 7 12.39 14.13 13.52
N THR A 8 11.45 15.06 13.32
CA THR A 8 10.01 14.73 13.26
C THR A 8 9.71 13.79 12.08
N ILE A 9 10.24 14.10 10.89
CA ILE A 9 10.04 13.28 9.68
C ILE A 9 10.58 11.85 9.91
N ILE A 10 11.81 11.73 10.43
CA ILE A 10 12.43 10.42 10.70
C ILE A 10 11.63 9.62 11.71
N VAL A 11 11.25 10.24 12.83
CA VAL A 11 10.50 9.54 13.90
C VAL A 11 9.16 9.05 13.38
N LEU A 12 8.43 9.89 12.63
CA LEU A 12 7.13 9.51 12.08
C LEU A 12 7.25 8.37 11.06
N HIS A 13 8.14 8.45 10.07
CA HIS A 13 8.35 7.34 9.13
C HIS A 13 8.79 6.06 9.83
N SER A 14 9.67 6.15 10.82
CA SER A 14 10.15 4.98 11.58
C SER A 14 9.02 4.31 12.37
N LEU A 15 8.13 5.10 12.98
CA LEU A 15 6.95 4.59 13.69
C LEU A 15 5.97 3.90 12.74
N PHE A 16 5.65 4.53 11.61
CA PHE A 16 4.76 3.97 10.60
C PHE A 16 5.31 2.67 10.04
N PHE A 17 6.60 2.66 9.69
CA PHE A 17 7.30 1.47 9.23
C PHE A 17 7.27 0.34 10.26
N GLY A 18 7.65 0.62 11.52
CA GLY A 18 7.67 -0.38 12.58
C GLY A 18 6.30 -1.01 12.82
N VAL A 19 5.25 -0.20 12.88
CA VAL A 19 3.87 -0.69 13.04
C VAL A 19 3.42 -1.51 11.83
N SER A 20 3.65 -1.01 10.61
CA SER A 20 3.30 -1.70 9.36
C SER A 20 3.99 -3.06 9.23
N VAL A 21 5.29 -3.14 9.51
CA VAL A 21 6.07 -4.38 9.44
C VAL A 21 5.59 -5.40 10.46
N VAL A 22 5.36 -4.98 11.71
CA VAL A 22 4.86 -5.89 12.75
C VAL A 22 3.48 -6.44 12.38
N LEU A 23 2.55 -5.59 11.95
CA LEU A 23 1.19 -6.00 11.63
C LEU A 23 1.13 -6.90 10.39
N ASN A 24 1.78 -6.51 9.29
CA ASN A 24 1.76 -7.31 8.06
C ASN A 24 2.62 -8.58 8.18
N GLY A 25 3.76 -8.52 8.86
CA GLY A 25 4.58 -9.69 9.15
C GLY A 25 3.81 -10.71 10.00
N PHE A 26 3.11 -10.24 11.04
CA PHE A 26 2.25 -11.11 11.85
C PHE A 26 1.05 -11.64 11.06
N LEU A 27 0.46 -10.83 10.18
CA LEU A 27 -0.63 -11.29 9.32
C LEU A 27 -0.15 -12.39 8.37
N LEU A 28 1.00 -12.20 7.72
CA LEU A 28 1.59 -13.17 6.82
C LEU A 28 1.90 -14.48 7.56
N PHE A 29 2.49 -14.40 8.75
CA PHE A 29 2.68 -15.56 9.63
C PHE A 29 1.34 -16.28 9.91
N CYS A 30 0.29 -15.53 10.25
CA CYS A 30 -1.02 -16.10 10.51
C CYS A 30 -1.62 -16.79 9.28
N ILE A 31 -1.48 -16.19 8.10
CA ILE A 31 -1.95 -16.76 6.83
C ILE A 31 -1.24 -18.07 6.54
N LEU A 32 0.09 -18.11 6.68
CA LEU A 32 0.89 -19.31 6.42
C LEU A 32 0.60 -20.44 7.41
N ARG A 33 0.32 -20.12 8.68
CA ARG A 33 0.18 -21.14 9.74
C ARG A 33 -1.25 -21.62 9.99
N PHE A 34 -2.24 -20.75 9.91
CA PHE A 34 -3.60 -21.01 10.44
C PHE A 34 -4.69 -21.07 9.38
N THR A 35 -4.39 -20.85 8.10
CA THR A 35 -5.41 -20.87 7.04
C THR A 35 -5.92 -22.30 6.79
N PRO A 36 -7.24 -22.56 6.88
CA PRO A 36 -7.80 -23.86 6.54
C PRO A 36 -7.78 -24.10 5.02
N LYS A 37 -7.65 -25.36 4.61
CA LYS A 37 -7.59 -25.77 3.19
C LYS A 37 -8.77 -25.25 2.36
N SER A 38 -9.96 -25.13 2.96
CA SER A 38 -11.18 -24.66 2.28
C SER A 38 -11.13 -23.19 1.84
N THR A 39 -10.33 -22.34 2.50
CA THR A 39 -10.17 -20.92 2.15
C THR A 39 -8.81 -20.60 1.55
N PHE A 40 -8.02 -21.62 1.22
CA PHE A 40 -6.63 -21.47 0.79
C PHE A 40 -6.49 -20.59 -0.45
N SER A 41 -7.35 -20.78 -1.46
CA SER A 41 -7.31 -19.96 -2.69
C SER A 41 -7.45 -18.46 -2.42
N PHE A 42 -8.29 -18.06 -1.47
CA PHE A 42 -8.44 -16.65 -1.09
C PHE A 42 -7.26 -16.15 -0.23
N SER A 43 -6.67 -17.02 0.58
CA SER A 43 -5.51 -16.68 1.40
C SER A 43 -4.26 -16.31 0.61
N ILE A 44 -4.12 -16.83 -0.61
CA ILE A 44 -3.03 -16.45 -1.52
C ILE A 44 -3.14 -14.97 -1.88
N VAL A 45 -4.35 -14.49 -2.17
CA VAL A 45 -4.57 -13.08 -2.48
C VAL A 45 -4.24 -12.20 -1.28
N MET A 46 -4.66 -12.61 -0.07
CA MET A 46 -4.31 -11.90 1.17
C MET A 46 -2.80 -11.91 1.45
N ALA A 47 -2.10 -13.02 1.16
CA ALA A 47 -0.65 -13.12 1.34
C ALA A 47 0.10 -12.20 0.38
N VAL A 48 -0.31 -12.16 -0.90
CA VAL A 48 0.26 -11.25 -1.90
C VAL A 48 -0.01 -9.79 -1.53
N HIS A 49 -1.21 -9.49 -1.03
CA HIS A 49 -1.54 -8.17 -0.52
C HIS A 49 -0.60 -7.76 0.63
N ALA A 50 -0.47 -8.61 1.66
CA ALA A 50 0.41 -8.34 2.81
C ALA A 50 1.89 -8.22 2.40
N PHE A 51 2.33 -9.00 1.40
CA PHE A 51 3.67 -8.88 0.84
C PHE A 51 3.90 -7.51 0.19
N TRP A 52 2.96 -7.02 -0.63
CA TRP A 52 3.09 -5.71 -1.25
C TRP A 52 2.98 -4.57 -0.23
N ASP A 53 2.14 -4.70 0.82
CA ASP A 53 2.12 -3.74 1.93
C ASP A 53 3.50 -3.70 2.63
N LEU A 54 4.17 -4.85 2.85
CA LEU A 54 5.53 -4.93 3.41
C LEU A 54 6.60 -4.32 2.47
N ALA A 55 6.52 -4.62 1.17
CA ALA A 55 7.44 -4.06 0.19
C ALA A 55 7.28 -2.53 0.10
N GLY A 56 6.04 -2.03 0.11
CA GLY A 56 5.72 -0.61 0.05
C GLY A 56 6.20 0.16 1.27
N THR A 57 5.93 -0.32 2.49
CA THR A 57 6.39 0.32 3.73
C THR A 57 7.92 0.31 3.84
N THR A 58 8.58 -0.79 3.42
CA THR A 58 10.05 -0.86 3.40
C THR A 58 10.65 0.14 2.42
N SER A 59 10.07 0.22 1.22
CA SER A 59 10.51 1.16 0.18
C SER A 59 10.28 2.62 0.62
N CYS A 60 9.16 2.89 1.29
CA CYS A 60 8.86 4.19 1.89
C CYS A 60 9.89 4.58 2.97
N PHE A 61 10.18 3.66 3.89
CA PHE A 61 11.17 3.85 4.94
C PHE A 61 12.58 4.04 4.39
N LEU A 62 12.95 3.32 3.32
CA LEU A 62 14.25 3.47 2.67
C LEU A 62 14.42 4.86 2.06
N SER A 63 13.36 5.43 1.48
CA SER A 63 13.42 6.71 0.77
C SER A 63 13.23 7.93 1.70
N MET A 64 12.25 7.86 2.63
CA MET A 64 11.74 9.00 3.43
C MET A 64 11.71 10.29 2.61
N SER A 65 11.01 10.26 1.48
CA SER A 65 11.12 11.29 0.46
C SER A 65 10.14 12.43 0.70
N ARG A 66 10.61 13.66 0.51
CA ARG A 66 9.76 14.84 0.30
C ARG A 66 9.49 14.98 -1.19
N ILE A 67 8.23 15.20 -1.53
CA ILE A 67 7.78 15.27 -2.92
C ILE A 67 7.49 16.73 -3.28
N LEU A 68 8.14 17.22 -4.33
CA LEU A 68 7.93 18.56 -4.88
C LEU A 68 7.58 18.47 -6.37
N ASN A 69 6.68 19.35 -6.84
CA ASN A 69 6.41 19.51 -8.26
C ASN A 69 7.06 20.80 -8.76
N LEU A 70 8.02 20.72 -9.67
CA LEU A 70 8.72 21.87 -10.23
C LEU A 70 8.70 21.76 -11.75
N GLU A 71 8.14 22.75 -12.46
CA GLU A 71 8.02 22.78 -13.93
C GLU A 71 7.52 21.45 -14.55
N THR A 72 6.45 20.86 -14.00
CA THR A 72 5.84 19.58 -14.45
C THR A 72 6.70 18.32 -14.22
N ARG A 73 7.75 18.44 -13.41
CA ARG A 73 8.63 17.34 -13.00
C ARG A 73 8.45 17.10 -11.51
N ILE A 74 8.54 15.83 -11.12
CA ILE A 74 8.58 15.46 -9.71
C ILE A 74 10.03 15.49 -9.26
N VAL A 75 10.31 16.25 -8.21
CA VAL A 75 11.62 16.32 -7.56
C VAL A 75 11.48 15.77 -6.15
N LEU A 76 12.42 14.92 -5.77
CA LEU A 76 12.42 14.17 -4.52
C LEU A 76 13.64 14.53 -3.70
N ILE A 77 13.43 14.93 -2.46
CA ILE A 77 14.51 15.10 -1.48
C ILE A 77 14.43 13.92 -0.52
N SER A 78 15.45 13.07 -0.52
CA SER A 78 15.44 11.82 0.26
C SER A 78 16.21 11.97 1.56
N HIS A 79 15.63 11.44 2.64
CA HIS A 79 16.20 11.48 3.99
C HIS A 79 16.39 10.11 4.63
N GLY A 80 15.96 9.05 3.95
CA GLY A 80 15.99 7.69 4.48
C GLY A 80 17.37 7.02 4.41
N PRO A 81 17.50 5.79 4.89
CA PRO A 81 18.76 5.03 4.87
C PRO A 81 19.38 4.85 3.47
N CYS A 82 18.61 5.02 2.39
CA CYS A 82 19.12 4.93 1.03
C CYS A 82 20.28 5.91 0.74
N ILE A 83 20.35 7.04 1.46
CA ILE A 83 21.37 8.08 1.27
C ILE A 83 22.79 7.55 1.54
N LEU A 84 22.92 6.50 2.35
CA LEU A 84 24.20 5.89 2.71
C LEU A 84 24.78 5.04 1.57
N TYR A 85 23.98 4.73 0.55
CA TYR A 85 24.35 3.80 -0.51
C TYR A 85 24.44 4.48 -1.88
N SER A 86 23.35 5.08 -2.36
CA SER A 86 23.35 5.81 -3.64
C SER A 86 22.08 6.63 -3.85
N THR A 87 22.17 7.69 -4.65
CA THR A 87 21.02 8.47 -5.11
C THR A 87 20.04 7.64 -5.92
N ARG A 88 20.56 6.73 -6.75
CA ARG A 88 19.78 5.76 -7.54
C ARG A 88 18.94 4.86 -6.64
N LEU A 89 19.48 4.36 -5.53
CA LEU A 89 18.72 3.54 -4.59
C LEU A 89 17.58 4.34 -3.96
N CYS A 90 17.79 5.61 -3.62
CA CYS A 90 16.73 6.47 -3.10
C CYS A 90 15.58 6.65 -4.10
N TYR A 91 15.91 6.89 -5.36
CA TYR A 91 14.92 7.00 -6.43
C TYR A 91 14.15 5.69 -6.64
N LEU A 92 14.86 4.55 -6.70
CA LEU A 92 14.25 3.23 -6.85
C LEU A 92 13.42 2.82 -5.62
N ALA A 93 13.77 3.29 -4.42
CA ALA A 93 12.96 3.09 -3.23
C ALA A 93 11.64 3.88 -3.32
N TYR A 94 11.66 5.12 -3.78
CA TYR A 94 10.43 5.87 -4.04
C TYR A 94 9.55 5.20 -5.10
N ASP A 95 10.15 4.74 -6.20
CA ASP A 95 9.46 3.98 -7.24
C ASP A 95 8.88 2.65 -6.72
N GLY A 96 9.66 1.89 -5.95
CA GLY A 96 9.22 0.66 -5.30
C GLY A 96 8.02 0.88 -4.38
N TYR A 97 7.96 2.03 -3.71
CA TYR A 97 6.81 2.44 -2.92
C TYR A 97 5.56 2.66 -3.79
N LEU A 98 5.64 3.47 -4.86
CA LEU A 98 4.52 3.71 -5.78
C LEU A 98 4.03 2.42 -6.45
N SER A 99 4.97 1.61 -6.92
CA SER A 99 4.69 0.31 -7.54
C SER A 99 4.01 -0.63 -6.55
N SER A 100 4.45 -0.69 -5.29
CA SER A 100 3.80 -1.51 -4.27
C SER A 100 2.38 -1.02 -3.95
N ALA A 101 2.17 0.30 -3.86
CA ALA A 101 0.85 0.89 -3.63
C ALA A 101 -0.14 0.55 -4.77
N ALA A 102 0.31 0.63 -6.02
CA ALA A 102 -0.47 0.21 -7.18
C ALA A 102 -0.77 -1.30 -7.12
N ALA A 103 0.21 -2.14 -6.75
CA ALA A 103 0.02 -3.58 -6.62
C ALA A 103 -1.03 -3.95 -5.57
N VAL A 104 -1.03 -3.27 -4.42
CA VAL A 104 -2.05 -3.43 -3.38
C VAL A 104 -3.44 -3.08 -3.92
N PHE A 105 -3.55 -1.96 -4.64
CA PHE A 105 -4.82 -1.53 -5.23
C PHE A 105 -5.39 -2.58 -6.20
N TYR A 106 -4.58 -3.06 -7.14
CA TYR A 106 -5.03 -4.08 -8.11
C TYR A 106 -5.29 -5.44 -7.46
N THR A 107 -4.50 -5.81 -6.44
CA THR A 107 -4.74 -7.04 -5.66
C THR A 107 -6.09 -6.99 -4.97
N ASN A 108 -6.50 -5.81 -4.46
CA ASN A 108 -7.82 -5.64 -3.87
C ASN A 108 -8.97 -5.80 -4.91
N MET A 109 -8.80 -5.29 -6.13
CA MET A 109 -9.75 -5.56 -7.22
C MET A 109 -9.84 -7.07 -7.52
N CYS A 110 -8.70 -7.76 -7.57
CA CYS A 110 -8.65 -9.21 -7.72
C CYS A 110 -9.37 -9.94 -6.59
N SER A 111 -9.25 -9.47 -5.34
CA SER A 111 -9.92 -10.06 -4.18
C SER A 111 -11.44 -10.11 -4.34
N PHE A 112 -12.07 -9.02 -4.81
CA PHE A 112 -13.52 -9.02 -5.09
C PHE A 112 -13.88 -10.00 -6.20
N ARG A 113 -13.10 -10.04 -7.28
CA ARG A 113 -13.35 -10.94 -8.41
C ARG A 113 -13.22 -12.41 -8.00
N VAL A 114 -12.17 -12.76 -7.27
CA VAL A 114 -11.98 -14.09 -6.69
C VAL A 114 -13.15 -14.45 -5.78
N ARG A 115 -13.60 -13.51 -4.94
CA ARG A 115 -14.72 -13.77 -4.03
C ARG A 115 -16.04 -14.01 -4.77
N PHE A 116 -16.30 -13.23 -5.81
CA PHE A 116 -17.44 -13.42 -6.67
C PHE A 116 -17.46 -14.83 -7.30
N PHE A 117 -16.33 -15.30 -7.84
CA PHE A 117 -16.25 -16.65 -8.40
C PHE A 117 -16.44 -17.75 -7.35
N ILE A 118 -15.88 -17.58 -6.15
CA ILE A 118 -16.09 -18.55 -5.05
C ILE A 118 -17.58 -18.65 -4.68
N LEU A 119 -18.31 -17.53 -4.68
CA LEU A 119 -19.74 -17.53 -4.37
C LEU A 119 -20.59 -18.12 -5.49
N ARG A 120 -20.25 -17.84 -6.74
CA ARG A 120 -21.00 -18.32 -7.91
C ARG A 120 -20.74 -19.80 -8.22
N ASP A 121 -19.47 -20.20 -8.21
CA ASP A 121 -19.03 -21.51 -8.68
C ASP A 121 -18.70 -22.46 -7.50
N GLY A 122 -18.93 -22.02 -6.26
CA GLY A 122 -18.68 -22.76 -5.01
C GLY A 122 -17.20 -22.88 -4.62
N SER A 123 -16.29 -22.91 -5.58
CA SER A 123 -14.84 -22.94 -5.36
C SER A 123 -14.06 -22.35 -6.53
N ILE A 124 -12.79 -21.99 -6.29
CA ILE A 124 -11.87 -21.56 -7.34
C ILE A 124 -10.55 -22.31 -7.20
N LYS A 125 -10.04 -22.82 -8.33
CA LYS A 125 -8.73 -23.47 -8.37
C LYS A 125 -7.63 -22.46 -8.06
N THR A 126 -6.66 -22.86 -7.25
CA THR A 126 -5.49 -22.03 -6.90
C THR A 126 -4.73 -21.53 -8.13
N SER A 127 -4.58 -22.38 -9.16
CA SER A 127 -3.92 -21.99 -10.41
C SER A 127 -4.64 -20.86 -11.14
N HIS A 128 -5.96 -20.77 -11.03
CA HIS A 128 -6.72 -19.65 -11.59
C HIS A 128 -6.42 -18.36 -10.82
N VAL A 129 -6.41 -18.41 -9.48
CA VAL A 129 -6.07 -17.24 -8.66
C VAL A 129 -4.67 -16.72 -8.98
N VAL A 130 -3.68 -17.62 -9.06
CA VAL A 130 -2.30 -17.25 -9.40
C VAL A 130 -2.22 -16.64 -10.80
N LYS A 131 -2.87 -17.25 -11.80
CA LYS A 131 -2.94 -16.68 -13.15
C LYS A 131 -3.59 -15.30 -13.17
N LEU A 132 -4.66 -15.09 -12.40
CA LEU A 132 -5.32 -13.79 -12.29
C LEU A 132 -4.37 -12.74 -11.72
N LEU A 133 -3.65 -13.06 -10.64
CA LEU A 133 -2.67 -12.14 -10.05
C LEU A 133 -1.51 -11.86 -11.01
N LEU A 134 -0.95 -12.89 -11.64
CA LEU A 134 0.16 -12.73 -12.57
C LEU A 134 -0.22 -11.94 -13.81
N LEU A 135 -1.41 -12.14 -14.39
CA LEU A 135 -1.83 -11.46 -15.61
C LEU A 135 -2.39 -10.05 -15.36
N PHE A 136 -3.01 -9.82 -14.21
CA PHE A 136 -3.67 -8.54 -13.91
C PHE A 136 -2.79 -7.61 -13.06
N VAL A 137 -2.06 -8.13 -12.07
CA VAL A 137 -1.23 -7.31 -11.18
C VAL A 137 0.19 -7.20 -11.72
N GLY A 138 0.76 -8.30 -12.21
CA GLY A 138 2.18 -8.36 -12.63
C GLY A 138 2.59 -7.33 -13.69
N PRO A 139 2.03 -7.37 -14.92
CA PRO A 139 2.44 -6.51 -16.02
C PRO A 139 2.34 -5.02 -15.71
N HIS A 140 1.26 -4.59 -15.05
CA HIS A 140 1.06 -3.17 -14.73
C HIS A 140 2.08 -2.66 -13.72
N ASN A 141 2.37 -3.44 -12.67
CA ASN A 141 3.37 -3.06 -11.68
C ASN A 141 4.79 -3.10 -12.24
N LEU A 142 5.10 -4.10 -13.06
CA LEU A 142 6.40 -4.18 -13.73
C LEU A 142 6.60 -3.02 -14.70
N ALA A 143 5.59 -2.67 -15.50
CA ALA A 143 5.64 -1.54 -16.41
C ALA A 143 5.78 -0.20 -15.67
N LEU A 144 5.07 -0.04 -14.54
CA LEU A 144 5.18 1.13 -13.68
C LEU A 144 6.60 1.28 -13.13
N PHE A 145 7.13 0.22 -12.51
CA PHE A 145 8.48 0.21 -11.94
C PHE A 145 9.55 0.46 -13.00
N ILE A 146 9.54 -0.27 -14.12
CA ILE A 146 10.51 -0.04 -15.19
C ILE A 146 10.38 1.37 -15.76
N GLY A 147 9.15 1.83 -16.01
CA GLY A 147 8.86 3.13 -16.60
C GLY A 147 9.38 4.28 -15.74
N LEU A 148 9.16 4.23 -14.43
CA LEU A 148 9.69 5.23 -13.50
C LEU A 148 11.20 5.09 -13.35
N ALA A 149 11.73 3.87 -13.16
CA ALA A 149 13.17 3.63 -13.08
C ALA A 149 13.95 4.23 -14.26
N VAL A 150 13.44 4.14 -15.50
CA VAL A 150 14.12 4.74 -16.67
C VAL A 150 13.86 6.25 -16.83
N SER A 151 12.91 6.81 -16.08
CA SER A 151 12.53 8.23 -16.14
C SER A 151 13.30 9.11 -15.15
N GLN A 152 14.32 8.58 -14.45
CA GLN A 152 15.17 9.40 -13.58
C GLN A 152 16.01 10.37 -14.41
N ILE A 153 16.02 11.65 -14.04
CA ILE A 153 16.93 12.66 -14.62
C ILE A 153 18.26 12.70 -13.84
N PRO A 154 19.34 13.23 -14.43
CA PRO A 154 20.60 13.44 -13.71
C PRO A 154 20.42 14.28 -12.44
N ASP A 155 21.08 13.89 -11.36
CA ASP A 155 20.92 14.53 -10.03
C ASP A 155 21.28 16.03 -10.06
N VAL A 156 22.23 16.43 -10.92
CA VAL A 156 22.60 17.85 -11.11
C VAL A 156 21.43 18.67 -11.69
N GLU A 157 20.68 18.10 -12.64
CA GLU A 157 19.50 18.75 -13.21
C GLU A 157 18.40 18.87 -12.15
N ALA A 158 18.19 17.82 -11.36
CA ALA A 158 17.22 17.84 -10.26
C ALA A 158 17.57 18.89 -9.20
N ALA A 159 18.85 19.03 -8.82
CA ALA A 159 19.31 20.04 -7.88
C ALA A 159 19.11 21.47 -8.44
N SER A 160 19.41 21.69 -9.72
CA SER A 160 19.21 23.01 -10.35
C SER A 160 17.75 23.47 -10.36
N LEU A 161 16.80 22.53 -10.44
CA LEU A 161 15.37 22.85 -10.33
C LEU A 161 15.01 23.34 -8.92
N ILE A 162 15.55 22.72 -7.88
CA ILE A 162 15.32 23.16 -6.49
C ILE A 162 15.88 24.56 -6.28
N GLU A 163 17.11 24.82 -6.71
CA GLU A 163 17.76 26.13 -6.56
C GLU A 163 17.04 27.23 -7.35
N LYS A 164 16.43 26.89 -8.49
CA LYS A 164 15.67 27.84 -9.32
C LYS A 164 14.31 28.21 -8.71
N TYR A 165 13.66 27.29 -8.00
CA TYR A 165 12.25 27.45 -7.58
C TYR A 165 12.03 27.53 -6.07
N THR A 166 13.05 27.29 -5.26
CA THR A 166 12.93 27.27 -3.80
C THR A 166 14.15 27.89 -3.14
N ASP A 167 13.97 28.45 -1.96
CA ASP A 167 15.06 29.00 -1.14
C ASP A 167 15.76 27.92 -0.29
N TYR A 168 15.66 26.64 -0.68
CA TYR A 168 16.24 25.55 0.08
C TYR A 168 17.76 25.49 -0.11
N ASN A 169 18.49 25.34 1.01
CA ASN A 169 19.90 24.99 0.96
C ASN A 169 20.05 23.53 0.48
N THR A 170 20.55 23.35 -0.75
CA THR A 170 20.77 22.06 -1.41
C THR A 170 22.01 21.32 -0.90
N THR A 171 22.89 22.01 -0.16
CA THR A 171 24.18 21.46 0.29
C THR A 171 23.98 20.21 1.14
N GLY A 172 24.53 19.08 0.68
CA GLY A 172 24.48 17.79 1.39
C GLY A 172 23.14 17.05 1.30
N LEU A 173 22.18 17.54 0.49
CA LEU A 173 20.92 16.86 0.26
C LEU A 173 21.02 15.88 -0.92
N ILE A 174 20.37 14.72 -0.79
CA ILE A 174 20.19 13.79 -1.91
C ILE A 174 18.91 14.17 -2.66
N ILE A 175 19.11 14.81 -3.81
CA ILE A 175 18.04 15.31 -4.67
C ILE A 175 17.99 14.44 -5.93
N THR A 176 16.82 13.88 -6.21
CA THR A 176 16.56 13.11 -7.42
C THR A 176 15.33 13.68 -8.11
N GLY A 177 15.15 13.40 -9.40
CA GLY A 177 14.01 13.93 -10.12
C GLY A 177 13.55 13.01 -11.23
N THR A 178 12.39 13.35 -11.79
CA THR A 178 11.81 12.66 -12.94
C THR A 178 11.92 13.50 -14.21
N LEU A 179 11.82 12.82 -15.35
CA LEU A 179 11.43 13.45 -16.61
C LEU A 179 10.09 14.17 -16.45
N PRO A 180 9.73 15.09 -17.38
CA PRO A 180 8.43 15.74 -17.37
C PRO A 180 7.28 14.74 -17.39
N ILE A 181 6.11 15.16 -16.88
CA ILE A 181 4.87 14.36 -16.87
C ILE A 181 4.44 13.86 -18.26
N THR A 182 4.91 14.50 -19.33
CA THR A 182 4.65 14.12 -20.73
C THR A 182 5.48 12.91 -21.19
N SER A 183 6.54 12.54 -20.47
CA SER A 183 7.32 11.35 -20.77
C SER A 183 6.50 10.08 -20.53
N ILE A 184 6.76 9.03 -21.30
CA ILE A 184 5.94 7.80 -21.28
C ILE A 184 5.90 7.18 -19.88
N GLY A 185 7.03 7.08 -19.19
CA GLY A 185 7.11 6.46 -17.87
C GLY A 185 6.35 7.24 -16.79
N VAL A 186 6.60 8.54 -16.70
CA VAL A 186 5.94 9.41 -15.72
C VAL A 186 4.47 9.62 -16.05
N GLY A 187 4.13 9.79 -17.32
CA GLY A 187 2.76 9.90 -17.80
C GLY A 187 1.95 8.62 -17.53
N TYR A 188 2.55 7.45 -17.73
CA TYR A 188 1.93 6.17 -17.35
C TYR A 188 1.69 6.07 -15.85
N ALA A 189 2.66 6.48 -15.03
CA ALA A 189 2.50 6.49 -13.57
C ALA A 189 1.35 7.41 -13.13
N HIS A 190 1.26 8.62 -13.67
CA HIS A 190 0.16 9.54 -13.38
C HIS A 190 -1.19 9.01 -13.87
N PHE A 191 -1.22 8.43 -15.07
CA PHE A 191 -2.43 7.80 -15.61
C PHE A 191 -2.94 6.71 -14.68
N LEU A 192 -2.08 5.81 -14.21
CA LEU A 192 -2.48 4.74 -13.29
C LEU A 192 -2.88 5.26 -11.90
N CYS A 193 -2.04 6.11 -11.29
CA CYS A 193 -2.20 6.49 -9.89
C CYS A 193 -3.27 7.56 -9.66
N VAL A 194 -3.50 8.45 -10.65
CA VAL A 194 -4.42 9.58 -10.52
C VAL A 194 -5.69 9.37 -11.35
N PHE A 195 -5.55 9.05 -12.63
CA PHE A 195 -6.71 8.98 -13.52
C PHE A 195 -7.45 7.65 -13.42
N PHE A 196 -6.74 6.53 -13.32
CA PHE A 196 -7.33 5.20 -13.34
C PHE A 196 -7.91 4.77 -12.00
N ILE A 197 -7.54 5.43 -10.89
CA ILE A 197 -7.99 5.07 -9.55
C ILE A 197 -9.51 5.27 -9.37
N LEU A 198 -10.09 6.35 -9.91
CA LEU A 198 -11.52 6.64 -9.79
C LEU A 198 -12.38 5.62 -10.59
N PRO A 199 -12.12 5.34 -11.88
CA PRO A 199 -12.80 4.27 -12.61
C PRO A 199 -12.65 2.91 -11.92
N ALA A 200 -11.47 2.61 -11.38
CA ALA A 200 -11.24 1.34 -10.70
C ALA A 200 -12.02 1.24 -9.39
N LEU A 201 -12.15 2.31 -8.60
CA LEU A 201 -13.04 2.34 -7.42
C LEU A 201 -14.51 2.10 -7.81
N PHE A 202 -14.96 2.67 -8.93
CA PHE A 202 -16.30 2.39 -9.47
C PHE A 202 -16.47 0.91 -9.86
N ILE A 203 -15.46 0.30 -10.49
CA ILE A 203 -15.47 -1.14 -10.81
C ILE A 203 -15.53 -1.97 -9.53
N VAL A 204 -14.74 -1.63 -8.51
CA VAL A 204 -14.77 -2.31 -7.19
C VAL A 204 -16.15 -2.21 -6.56
N TRP A 205 -16.78 -1.03 -6.61
CA TRP A 205 -18.14 -0.84 -6.11
C TRP A 205 -19.18 -1.70 -6.85
N LYS A 206 -19.06 -1.80 -8.17
CA LYS A 206 -19.92 -2.66 -8.99
C LYS A 206 -19.71 -4.15 -8.66
N LEU A 207 -18.45 -4.59 -8.55
CA LEU A 207 -18.10 -5.95 -8.17
C LEU A 207 -18.61 -6.30 -6.76
N ARG A 208 -18.50 -5.36 -5.81
CA ARG A 208 -19.07 -5.50 -4.46
C ARG A 208 -20.58 -5.72 -4.54
N SER A 209 -21.28 -4.84 -5.25
CA SER A 209 -22.75 -4.91 -5.38
C SER A 209 -23.19 -6.25 -5.97
N HIS A 210 -22.48 -6.72 -7.00
CA HIS A 210 -22.72 -8.02 -7.59
C HIS A 210 -22.44 -9.18 -6.62
N THR A 211 -21.32 -9.13 -5.90
CA THR A 211 -20.94 -10.13 -4.88
C THR A 211 -21.98 -10.22 -3.76
N VAL A 212 -22.50 -9.09 -3.27
CA VAL A 212 -23.57 -9.06 -2.26
C VAL A 212 -24.88 -9.62 -2.80
N SER A 213 -25.26 -9.24 -4.02
CA SER A 213 -26.46 -9.76 -4.68
C SER A 213 -26.40 -11.28 -4.85
N THR A 214 -25.28 -11.79 -5.36
CA THR A 214 -25.03 -13.24 -5.48
C THR A 214 -25.04 -13.92 -4.11
N LEU A 215 -24.43 -13.33 -3.08
CA LEU A 215 -24.48 -13.89 -1.72
C LEU A 215 -25.93 -14.04 -1.22
N ASN A 216 -26.78 -13.03 -1.45
CA ASN A 216 -28.17 -13.08 -1.02
C ASN A 216 -28.99 -14.13 -1.79
N SER A 217 -28.70 -14.34 -3.08
CA SER A 217 -29.40 -15.34 -3.88
C SER A 217 -29.00 -16.78 -3.53
N VAL A 218 -27.74 -17.02 -3.18
CA VAL A 218 -27.26 -18.37 -2.79
C VAL A 218 -27.40 -18.65 -1.30
N ALA A 219 -27.66 -17.64 -0.47
CA ALA A 219 -27.77 -17.78 0.99
C ALA A 219 -28.79 -18.83 1.46
N PRO A 220 -29.98 -19.00 0.84
CA PRO A 220 -30.93 -20.04 1.23
C PRO A 220 -30.39 -21.47 1.11
N ASN A 221 -29.41 -21.69 0.23
CA ASN A 221 -28.81 -23.01 -0.03
C ASN A 221 -27.55 -23.25 0.81
N MET A 222 -27.19 -22.33 1.71
CA MET A 222 -25.97 -22.39 2.52
C MET A 222 -26.31 -22.52 4.01
N SER A 223 -25.42 -23.16 4.76
CA SER A 223 -25.53 -23.16 6.22
C SER A 223 -25.42 -21.73 6.78
N ALA A 224 -26.11 -21.45 7.90
CA ALA A 224 -26.06 -20.15 8.57
C ALA A 224 -24.62 -19.71 8.89
N ASN A 225 -23.76 -20.66 9.29
CA ASN A 225 -22.34 -20.42 9.57
C ASN A 225 -21.57 -20.01 8.31
N THR A 226 -21.82 -20.68 7.17
CA THR A 226 -21.21 -20.33 5.88
C THR A 226 -21.64 -18.93 5.45
N VAL A 227 -22.93 -18.62 5.50
CA VAL A 227 -23.46 -17.29 5.14
C VAL A 227 -22.83 -16.20 6.02
N GLN A 228 -22.74 -16.41 7.33
CA GLN A 228 -22.12 -15.45 8.24
C GLN A 228 -20.64 -15.22 7.90
N MET A 229 -19.90 -16.29 7.61
CA MET A 229 -18.51 -16.20 7.18
C MET A 229 -18.40 -15.39 5.87
N GLN A 230 -19.24 -15.68 4.88
CA GLN A 230 -19.26 -14.96 3.60
C GLN A 230 -19.54 -13.46 3.78
N LYS A 231 -20.53 -13.10 4.62
CA LYS A 231 -20.83 -11.70 4.97
C LYS A 231 -19.63 -10.99 5.59
N ARG A 232 -18.88 -11.66 6.47
CA ARG A 232 -17.65 -11.10 7.08
C ARG A 232 -16.57 -10.81 6.04
N PHE A 233 -16.34 -11.73 5.10
CA PHE A 233 -15.38 -11.50 4.01
C PHE A 233 -15.78 -10.32 3.12
N VAL A 234 -17.05 -10.21 2.73
CA VAL A 234 -17.51 -9.08 1.90
C VAL A 234 -17.38 -7.75 2.65
N LYS A 235 -17.66 -7.73 3.96
CA LYS A 235 -17.48 -6.53 4.80
C LYS A 235 -16.00 -6.14 4.92
N LEU A 236 -15.12 -7.11 5.16
CA LEU A 236 -13.66 -6.92 5.18
C LEU A 236 -13.18 -6.31 3.86
N LEU A 237 -13.56 -6.90 2.73
CA LEU A 237 -13.16 -6.41 1.41
C LEU A 237 -13.74 -5.02 1.12
N THR A 238 -14.96 -4.73 1.58
CA THR A 238 -15.54 -3.39 1.45
C THR A 238 -14.71 -2.35 2.20
N LEU A 239 -14.24 -2.66 3.41
CA LEU A 239 -13.39 -1.74 4.16
C LEU A 239 -12.01 -1.58 3.51
N GLN A 240 -11.42 -2.67 3.02
CA GLN A 240 -10.17 -2.61 2.25
C GLN A 240 -10.34 -1.86 0.93
N ALA A 241 -11.51 -1.88 0.29
CA ALA A 241 -11.84 -1.07 -0.89
C ALA A 241 -11.83 0.43 -0.63
N MET A 242 -11.98 0.85 0.63
CA MET A 242 -11.97 2.24 1.02
C MET A 242 -10.58 2.74 1.39
N THR A 243 -9.61 1.87 1.69
CA THR A 243 -8.25 2.30 2.05
C THR A 243 -7.52 3.07 0.94
N PRO A 244 -7.74 2.82 -0.37
CA PRO A 244 -7.19 3.66 -1.45
C PRO A 244 -7.66 5.12 -1.42
N LEU A 245 -8.73 5.45 -0.69
CA LEU A 245 -9.14 6.84 -0.49
C LEU A 245 -8.11 7.64 0.31
N LEU A 246 -7.26 6.99 1.11
CA LEU A 246 -6.18 7.66 1.86
C LEU A 246 -5.08 8.19 0.91
N PRO A 247 -4.49 7.37 0.00
CA PRO A 247 -3.62 7.89 -1.06
C PRO A 247 -4.27 8.93 -1.97
N VAL A 248 -5.56 8.76 -2.31
CA VAL A 248 -6.29 9.76 -3.12
C VAL A 248 -6.39 11.09 -2.38
N ALA A 249 -6.73 11.07 -1.08
CA ALA A 249 -6.77 12.28 -0.26
C ALA A 249 -5.39 12.94 -0.16
N SER A 250 -4.32 12.15 -0.04
CA SER A 250 -2.95 12.64 -0.11
C SER A 250 -2.63 13.30 -1.46
N ALA A 251 -3.00 12.68 -2.58
CA ALA A 251 -2.80 13.26 -3.90
C ALA A 251 -3.56 14.59 -4.08
N PHE A 252 -4.79 14.70 -3.55
CA PHE A 252 -5.53 15.96 -3.54
C PHE A 252 -4.85 17.01 -2.66
N ALA A 253 -4.38 16.64 -1.47
CA ALA A 253 -3.64 17.53 -0.58
C ALA A 253 -2.34 18.02 -1.24
N TYR A 254 -1.63 17.14 -1.95
CA TYR A 254 -0.46 17.49 -2.76
C TYR A 254 -0.80 18.53 -3.84
N VAL A 255 -1.84 18.29 -4.66
CA VAL A 255 -2.27 19.26 -5.70
C VAL A 255 -2.69 20.59 -5.09
N PHE A 256 -3.36 20.56 -3.94
CA PHE A 256 -3.79 21.77 -3.23
C PHE A 256 -2.59 22.58 -2.70
N LYS A 257 -1.63 21.92 -2.04
CA LYS A 257 -0.38 22.55 -1.58
C LYS A 257 0.40 23.15 -2.74
N GLN A 258 0.46 22.45 -3.86
CA GLN A 258 1.13 22.94 -5.07
C GLN A 258 0.45 24.19 -5.63
N SER A 259 -0.88 24.19 -5.69
CA SER A 259 -1.66 25.35 -6.17
C SER A 259 -1.46 26.59 -5.30
N LEU A 260 -1.21 26.40 -4.00
CA LEU A 260 -0.96 27.47 -3.04
C LEU A 260 0.54 27.80 -2.84
N GLN A 261 1.44 27.11 -3.55
CA GLN A 261 2.90 27.28 -3.42
C GLN A 261 3.40 27.16 -1.97
N ILE A 262 2.80 26.25 -1.19
CA ILE A 262 3.19 26.04 0.21
C ILE A 262 4.38 25.07 0.26
N HIS A 263 5.55 25.63 0.56
CA HIS A 263 6.81 24.89 0.73
C HIS A 263 7.11 24.70 2.22
N HIS A 264 6.70 23.56 2.78
CA HIS A 264 6.99 23.22 4.18
C HIS A 264 7.47 21.75 4.26
N PRO A 265 8.68 21.48 4.78
CA PRO A 265 9.29 20.14 4.72
C PRO A 265 8.42 19.02 5.30
N VAL A 266 7.79 19.28 6.46
CA VAL A 266 6.91 18.29 7.11
C VAL A 266 5.65 18.03 6.29
N LEU A 267 5.08 19.06 5.64
CA LEU A 267 3.89 18.88 4.80
C LEU A 267 4.25 18.13 3.52
N GLU A 268 5.40 18.41 2.91
CA GLU A 268 5.90 17.69 1.73
C GLU A 268 6.14 16.20 2.03
N ALA A 269 6.68 15.87 3.21
CA ALA A 269 6.86 14.48 3.66
C ALA A 269 5.53 13.79 4.04
N SER A 270 4.55 14.54 4.54
CA SER A 270 3.29 13.98 5.01
C SER A 270 2.48 13.28 3.94
N ASP A 271 2.64 13.64 2.65
CA ASP A 271 1.92 12.98 1.55
C ASP A 271 2.24 11.48 1.51
N GLN A 272 3.53 11.16 1.55
CA GLN A 272 3.98 9.77 1.54
C GLN A 272 3.49 9.01 2.78
N MET A 273 3.50 9.65 3.96
CA MET A 273 2.99 9.07 5.21
C MET A 273 1.50 8.74 5.15
N TYR A 274 0.67 9.68 4.66
CA TYR A 274 -0.78 9.44 4.53
C TYR A 274 -1.09 8.32 3.54
N ALA A 275 -0.37 8.29 2.43
CA ALA A 275 -0.53 7.25 1.42
C ALA A 275 0.01 5.88 1.87
N GLU A 276 0.82 5.80 2.95
CA GLU A 276 1.27 4.56 3.58
C GLU A 276 0.28 3.98 4.61
N LEU A 277 -0.62 4.78 5.17
CA LEU A 277 -1.62 4.33 6.16
C LEU A 277 -2.40 3.05 5.78
N PRO A 278 -2.74 2.78 4.49
CA PRO A 278 -3.34 1.51 4.11
C PRO A 278 -2.56 0.28 4.60
N ALA A 279 -1.22 0.31 4.62
CA ALA A 279 -0.40 -0.79 5.10
C ALA A 279 -0.63 -1.10 6.59
N ILE A 280 -1.04 -0.11 7.39
CA ILE A 280 -1.41 -0.30 8.81
C ILE A 280 -2.88 -0.74 8.90
N VAL A 281 -3.77 -0.07 8.16
CA VAL A 281 -5.22 -0.26 8.28
C VAL A 281 -5.66 -1.62 7.72
N ASN A 282 -5.09 -2.07 6.60
CA ASN A 282 -5.44 -3.33 5.94
C ASN A 282 -5.32 -4.55 6.87
N PRO A 283 -4.15 -4.82 7.53
CA PRO A 283 -4.02 -5.97 8.42
C PRO A 283 -4.91 -5.85 9.66
N LEU A 284 -5.16 -4.64 10.18
CA LEU A 284 -6.09 -4.43 11.29
C LEU A 284 -7.53 -4.81 10.91
N ILE A 285 -7.98 -4.43 9.71
CA ILE A 285 -9.29 -4.86 9.20
C ILE A 285 -9.34 -6.40 9.16
N VAL A 286 -8.27 -7.06 8.69
CA VAL A 286 -8.22 -8.52 8.63
C VAL A 286 -8.32 -9.15 10.03
N PHE A 287 -7.55 -8.64 11.00
CA PHE A 287 -7.60 -9.12 12.38
C PHE A 287 -8.92 -8.83 13.09
N CYS A 288 -9.66 -7.80 12.70
CA CYS A 288 -10.96 -7.50 13.29
C CYS A 288 -12.07 -8.43 12.74
N TYR A 289 -12.04 -8.74 11.44
CA TYR A 289 -13.16 -9.40 10.76
C TYR A 289 -13.00 -10.90 10.53
N LEU A 290 -11.78 -11.45 10.47
CA LEU A 290 -11.57 -12.88 10.27
C LEU A 290 -11.40 -13.64 11.60
N PRO A 291 -12.35 -14.52 11.98
CA PRO A 291 -12.31 -15.23 13.26
C PRO A 291 -11.04 -16.05 13.50
N THR A 292 -10.49 -16.63 12.43
CA THR A 292 -9.27 -17.45 12.49
C THR A 292 -8.08 -16.63 12.96
N TYR A 293 -7.88 -15.44 12.39
CA TYR A 293 -6.73 -14.60 12.72
C TYR A 293 -7.00 -13.72 13.95
N SER A 294 -8.25 -13.26 14.12
CA SER A 294 -8.65 -12.43 15.26
C SER A 294 -8.47 -13.12 16.62
N ARG A 295 -8.65 -14.44 16.69
CA ARG A 295 -8.44 -15.21 17.92
C ARG A 295 -6.96 -15.20 18.30
N VAL A 296 -6.08 -15.58 17.38
CA VAL A 296 -4.63 -15.58 17.59
C VAL A 296 -4.12 -14.18 17.96
N PHE A 297 -4.59 -13.15 17.25
CA PHE A 297 -4.23 -11.76 17.55
C PHE A 297 -4.69 -11.31 18.95
N ARG A 298 -5.93 -11.63 19.34
CA ARG A 298 -6.41 -11.32 20.70
C ARG A 298 -5.64 -12.08 21.79
N ASP A 299 -5.29 -13.33 21.54
CA ASP A 299 -4.53 -14.12 22.50
C ASP A 299 -3.10 -13.56 22.67
N LEU A 300 -2.48 -13.11 21.57
CA LEU A 300 -1.22 -12.38 21.61
C LEU A 300 -1.33 -11.08 22.43
N LEU A 301 -2.36 -10.26 22.17
CA LEU A 301 -2.59 -9.01 22.92
C LEU A 301 -2.84 -9.26 24.42
N LYS A 302 -3.55 -10.33 24.78
CA LYS A 302 -3.75 -10.73 26.18
C LYS A 302 -2.43 -11.11 26.86
N ARG A 303 -1.54 -11.82 26.17
CA ARG A 303 -0.21 -12.17 26.71
C ARG A 303 0.65 -10.94 26.98
N PHE A 304 0.58 -9.92 26.11
CA PHE A 304 1.27 -8.66 26.34
C PHE A 304 0.69 -7.86 27.52
N LYS A 305 -0.62 -7.90 27.74
CA LYS A 305 -1.26 -7.22 28.89
C LYS A 305 -0.99 -7.91 30.22
N ASN A 306 -0.89 -9.24 30.24
CA ASN A 306 -0.68 -10.04 31.45
C ASN A 306 0.58 -10.92 31.31
N PRO A 307 1.79 -10.36 31.47
CA PRO A 307 3.05 -11.11 31.35
C PRO A 307 3.19 -12.23 32.39
N ALA A 308 2.43 -12.20 33.48
CA ALA A 308 2.39 -13.26 34.51
C ALA A 308 1.92 -14.64 33.99
N LEU A 309 1.28 -14.70 32.81
CA LEU A 309 0.85 -15.97 32.17
C LEU A 309 1.95 -16.65 31.35
N ILE A 310 3.13 -16.05 31.23
CA ILE A 310 4.25 -16.57 30.43
C ILE A 310 5.11 -17.58 31.23
N GLY A 311 4.95 -17.64 32.56
CA GLY A 311 5.75 -18.52 33.43
C GLY A 311 5.17 -19.89 33.79
N VAL A 312 4.02 -20.31 33.26
CA VAL A 312 3.33 -21.55 33.72
C VAL A 312 3.12 -22.59 32.61
N ALA A 313 3.55 -22.33 31.37
CA ALA A 313 3.39 -23.29 30.26
C ALA A 313 4.76 -23.77 29.74
N SER A 314 5.54 -24.39 30.63
CA SER A 314 6.72 -25.16 30.26
C SER A 314 6.96 -26.29 31.26
N ILE A 315 6.03 -27.26 31.32
CA ILE A 315 6.26 -28.70 31.56
C ILE A 315 5.18 -29.46 30.79
#